data_AF-A0A8S0QHA0-F1
#
_entry.id   AF-A0A8S0QHA0-F1
#
_cell.length_a   1.000
_cell.length_b   1.000
_cell.length_c   1.000
_cell.angle_alpha   90.00
_cell.angle_beta   90.00
_cell.angle_gamma   90.00
#
_symmetry.space_group_name_H-M   'P 1'
#
loop_
_entity.id
_entity.type
_entity.pdbx_description
1 polymer ?
#
loop_
_entity_poly.entity_id
_entity_poly.type
_entity_poly.pdbx_seq_one_letter_code
_entity_poly.pdbx_strand_id
1 'polypeptide(L)'
;MSGAGKKVADVAFKAGRTIDWEGMAKLLVSDDARKEFATLRRAFDEVNTQLQTKFSQEPEPVDWEYYRKGIGFRLVDMYKQAYDEVKIPQFVDNVTPQYKPKFDALLVELKEAEQKSLKESERLEKEIADVQELKVM
;
A
#
# COMPACT_ATOMS: atom_id res chain seq x y z
N MET A 1 11.41 -3.93 21.62
CA MET A 1 10.40 -3.33 20.69
C MET A 1 10.39 -3.95 19.27
N SER A 2 11.16 -5.01 18.99
CA SER A 2 11.39 -5.55 17.62
C SER A 2 10.22 -6.34 16.99
N GLY A 3 9.35 -6.95 17.80
CA GLY A 3 8.22 -7.74 17.28
C GLY A 3 7.16 -6.95 16.52
N ALA A 4 7.14 -5.62 16.64
CA ALA A 4 6.18 -4.76 15.94
C ALA A 4 6.55 -4.58 14.45
N GLY A 5 7.83 -4.38 14.11
CA GLY A 5 8.28 -4.16 12.73
C GLY A 5 8.07 -5.39 11.83
N LYS A 6 8.44 -6.58 12.33
CA LYS A 6 8.21 -7.85 11.64
C LYS A 6 6.72 -8.13 11.39
N LYS A 7 5.86 -7.84 12.37
CA LYS A 7 4.40 -7.97 12.21
C LYS A 7 3.84 -7.01 11.16
N VAL A 8 4.34 -5.78 11.09
CA VAL A 8 3.90 -4.80 10.08
C VAL A 8 4.32 -5.23 8.68
N ALA A 9 5.56 -5.70 8.50
CA ALA A 9 6.04 -6.24 7.23
C ALA A 9 5.22 -7.46 6.77
N ASP A 10 4.90 -8.39 7.68
CA ASP A 10 4.09 -9.57 7.37
C ASP A 10 2.64 -9.21 6.99
N VAL A 11 2.03 -8.21 7.65
CA VAL A 11 0.69 -7.74 7.33
C VAL A 11 0.67 -7.04 5.96
N ALA A 12 1.64 -6.15 5.69
CA ALA A 12 1.77 -5.48 4.40
C ALA A 12 1.98 -6.48 3.26
N PHE A 13 2.82 -7.51 3.48
CA PHE A 13 3.07 -8.56 2.51
C PHE A 13 1.81 -9.39 2.20
N LYS A 14 1.06 -9.79 3.23
CA LYS A 14 -0.20 -10.53 3.06
C LYS A 14 -1.25 -9.72 2.31
N ALA A 15 -1.39 -8.44 2.64
CA ALA A 15 -2.29 -7.54 1.93
C ALA A 15 -1.88 -7.36 0.46
N GLY A 16 -0.57 -7.28 0.18
CA GLY A 16 -0.05 -7.18 -1.19
C GLY A 16 -0.38 -8.37 -2.08
N ARG A 17 -0.38 -9.60 -1.52
CA ARG A 17 -0.74 -10.81 -2.28
C ARG A 17 -2.21 -10.88 -2.69
N THR A 18 -3.09 -10.16 -2.00
CA THR A 18 -4.53 -10.14 -2.30
C THR A 18 -4.92 -9.12 -3.36
N ILE A 19 -3.98 -8.30 -3.85
CA ILE A 19 -4.26 -7.27 -4.86
C ILE A 19 -4.29 -7.92 -6.24
N ASP A 20 -5.44 -7.84 -6.91
CA ASP A 20 -5.59 -8.24 -8.31
C ASP A 20 -5.09 -7.14 -9.27
N TRP A 21 -3.76 -7.06 -9.42
CA TRP A 21 -3.11 -6.09 -10.30
C TRP A 21 -3.52 -6.24 -11.76
N GLU A 22 -3.78 -7.47 -12.22
CA GLU A 22 -4.17 -7.76 -13.61
C GLU A 22 -5.62 -7.35 -13.88
N GLY A 23 -6.53 -7.63 -12.94
CA GLY A 23 -7.92 -7.17 -13.01
C GLY A 23 -8.01 -5.64 -13.04
N MET A 24 -7.26 -4.97 -12.16
CA MET A 24 -7.21 -3.50 -12.14
C MET A 24 -6.66 -2.92 -13.44
N ALA A 25 -5.60 -3.50 -14.01
CA ALA A 25 -5.01 -3.03 -15.26
C ALA A 25 -6.01 -3.08 -16.44
N LYS A 26 -6.89 -4.09 -16.48
CA LYS A 26 -7.90 -4.25 -17.53
C LYS A 26 -9.00 -3.19 -17.50
N LEU A 27 -9.24 -2.57 -16.34
CA LEU A 27 -10.26 -1.52 -16.18
C LEU A 27 -9.74 -0.14 -16.64
N LEU A 28 -8.43 0.00 -16.88
CA LEU A 28 -7.83 1.26 -17.30
C LEU A 28 -7.96 1.48 -18.81
N VAL A 29 -8.71 2.52 -19.16
CA VAL A 29 -9.05 2.85 -20.55
C VAL A 29 -8.10 3.86 -21.19
N SER A 30 -7.37 4.66 -20.41
CA SER A 30 -6.41 5.65 -20.92
C SER A 30 -4.96 5.18 -20.80
N ASP A 31 -4.13 5.55 -21.78
CA ASP A 31 -2.72 5.16 -21.81
C ASP A 31 -1.91 5.81 -20.67
N ASP A 32 -2.24 7.05 -20.31
CA ASP A 32 -1.65 7.73 -19.16
C ASP A 32 -1.97 7.01 -17.85
N ALA A 33 -3.22 6.57 -17.65
CA ALA A 33 -3.58 5.82 -16.44
C ALA A 33 -2.86 4.46 -16.38
N ARG A 34 -2.70 3.77 -17.51
CA ARG A 34 -1.92 2.52 -17.57
C ARG A 34 -0.46 2.74 -17.20
N LYS A 35 0.15 3.84 -17.66
CA LYS A 35 1.54 4.19 -17.36
C LYS A 35 1.73 4.51 -15.86
N GLU A 36 0.85 5.31 -15.28
CA GLU A 36 0.89 5.64 -13.85
C GLU A 36 0.62 4.41 -12.98
N PHE A 37 -0.31 3.54 -13.39
CA PHE A 37 -0.59 2.29 -12.70
C PHE A 37 0.60 1.32 -12.72
N ALA A 38 1.28 1.19 -13.86
CA ALA A 38 2.51 0.37 -13.94
C ALA A 38 3.61 0.91 -13.02
N THR A 39 3.73 2.24 -12.93
CA THR A 39 4.68 2.90 -12.02
C THR A 39 4.32 2.63 -10.55
N LEU A 40 3.04 2.71 -10.20
CA LEU A 40 2.53 2.39 -8.86
C LEU A 40 2.84 0.94 -8.48
N ARG A 41 2.54 -0.03 -9.36
CA ARG A 41 2.82 -1.46 -9.12
C ARG A 41 4.31 -1.69 -8.88
N ARG A 42 5.18 -1.09 -9.70
CA ARG A 42 6.63 -1.19 -9.53
C ARG A 42 7.09 -0.63 -8.19
N ALA A 43 6.61 0.54 -7.80
CA ALA A 43 6.96 1.14 -6.52
C ALA A 43 6.48 0.26 -5.34
N PHE A 44 5.29 -0.32 -5.45
CA PHE A 44 4.75 -1.25 -4.47
C PHE A 44 5.64 -2.50 -4.32
N ASP A 45 5.99 -3.15 -5.44
CA ASP A 45 6.82 -4.35 -5.46
C ASP A 45 8.23 -4.08 -4.90
N GLU A 46 8.81 -2.91 -5.21
CA GLU A 46 10.10 -2.49 -4.66
C GLU A 46 10.05 -2.34 -3.14
N VAL A 47 9.08 -1.59 -2.61
CA VAL A 47 8.92 -1.39 -1.17
C VAL A 47 8.68 -2.73 -0.46
N ASN A 48 7.81 -3.57 -1.03
CA ASN A 48 7.50 -4.88 -0.48
C ASN A 48 8.76 -5.77 -0.42
N THR A 49 9.56 -5.79 -1.50
CA THR A 49 10.83 -6.53 -1.54
C THR A 49 11.82 -6.03 -0.50
N GLN A 50 11.95 -4.71 -0.33
CA GLN A 50 12.84 -4.11 0.67
C GLN A 50 12.42 -4.47 2.11
N LEU A 51 11.12 -4.43 2.40
CA LEU A 51 10.58 -4.82 3.71
C LEU A 51 10.89 -6.28 4.05
N GLN A 52 10.75 -7.19 3.08
CA GLN A 52 11.04 -8.60 3.28
C GLN A 52 12.52 -8.92 3.43
N THR A 53 13.39 -8.23 2.71
CA THR A 53 14.81 -8.60 2.64
C THR A 53 15.68 -7.86 3.66
N LYS A 54 15.49 -6.54 3.80
CA LYS A 54 16.38 -5.67 4.59
C LYS A 54 15.86 -5.38 6.00
N PHE A 55 14.54 -5.23 6.16
CA PHE A 55 13.94 -4.78 7.42
C PHE A 55 13.29 -5.90 8.24
N SER A 56 13.23 -7.12 7.69
CA SER A 56 12.75 -8.30 8.42
C SER A 56 13.85 -8.98 9.26
N GLN A 57 15.09 -8.52 9.16
CA GLN A 57 16.20 -9.02 9.96
C GLN A 57 16.27 -8.23 11.26
N GLU A 58 16.19 -8.94 12.40
CA GLU A 58 16.46 -8.31 13.69
C GLU A 58 17.94 -7.91 13.73
N PRO A 59 18.29 -6.69 14.20
CA PRO A 59 19.69 -6.34 14.38
C PRO A 59 20.32 -7.34 15.34
N GLU A 60 21.51 -7.83 14.98
CA GLU A 60 22.22 -8.80 15.81
C GLU A 60 22.41 -8.24 17.23
N PRO A 61 22.07 -9.02 18.28
CA PRO A 61 22.28 -8.58 19.65
C PRO A 61 23.75 -8.26 19.88
N VAL A 62 24.02 -7.09 20.48
CA VAL A 62 25.39 -6.70 20.83
C VAL A 62 25.90 -7.61 21.95
N ASP A 63 27.02 -8.29 21.72
CA ASP A 63 27.70 -9.11 22.73
C ASP A 63 28.50 -8.22 23.69
N TRP A 64 27.79 -7.62 24.64
CA TRP A 64 28.41 -6.74 25.65
C TRP A 64 29.46 -7.46 26.51
N GLU A 65 29.32 -8.76 26.75
CA GLU A 65 30.26 -9.53 27.58
C GLU A 65 31.60 -9.76 26.87
N TYR A 66 31.57 -10.01 25.55
CA TYR A 66 32.78 -10.05 24.73
C TYR A 66 33.56 -8.72 24.81
N TYR A 67 32.88 -7.59 24.64
CA TYR A 67 33.54 -6.28 24.69
C TYR A 67 34.03 -5.90 26.09
N ARG A 68 33.33 -6.31 27.17
CA ARG A 68 33.79 -6.11 28.56
C ARG A 68 35.16 -6.71 28.81
N LYS A 69 35.47 -7.88 28.23
CA LYS A 69 36.74 -8.60 28.39
C LYS A 69 37.93 -7.87 27.73
N GLY A 70 37.70 -7.18 26.61
CA GLY A 70 38.76 -6.51 25.86
C GLY A 70 38.99 -5.04 26.21
N ILE A 71 37.92 -4.30 26.51
CA ILE A 71 37.93 -2.83 26.61
C ILE A 71 37.75 -2.36 28.07
N GLY A 72 37.24 -3.24 28.94
CA GLY A 72 37.00 -2.97 30.36
C GLY A 72 35.55 -2.59 30.67
N PHE A 73 35.11 -2.95 31.88
CA PHE A 73 33.68 -2.92 32.27
C PHE A 73 33.05 -1.52 32.18
N ARG A 74 33.76 -0.48 32.67
CA ARG A 74 33.20 0.86 32.87
C ARG A 74 32.77 1.53 31.57
N LEU A 75 33.56 1.37 30.50
CA LEU A 75 33.24 1.97 29.21
C LEU A 75 32.07 1.22 28.55
N VAL A 76 32.10 -0.11 28.59
CA VAL A 76 31.06 -0.95 27.96
C VAL A 76 29.72 -0.81 28.67
N ASP A 77 29.70 -0.70 30.00
CA ASP A 77 28.47 -0.44 30.77
C ASP A 77 27.84 0.91 30.43
N MET A 78 28.65 1.96 30.24
CA MET A 78 28.15 3.28 29.83
C MET A 78 27.51 3.25 28.44
N TYR A 79 28.13 2.56 27.47
CA TYR A 79 27.56 2.41 26.13
C TYR A 79 26.30 1.54 26.11
N LYS A 80 26.26 0.48 26.92
CA LYS A 80 25.06 -0.36 27.07
C LYS A 80 23.89 0.46 27.61
N GLN A 81 24.12 1.24 28.66
CA GLN A 81 23.09 2.11 29.23
C GLN A 81 22.60 3.14 28.19
N ALA A 82 23.52 3.80 27.48
CA ALA A 82 23.15 4.74 26.44
C ALA A 82 22.33 4.06 25.33
N TYR A 83 22.73 2.87 24.87
CA TYR A 83 22.03 2.10 23.85
C TYR A 83 20.61 1.71 24.28
N ASP A 84 20.44 1.26 25.52
CA ASP A 84 19.14 0.89 26.07
C ASP A 84 18.20 2.11 26.27
N GLU A 85 18.77 3.29 26.51
CA GLU A 85 18.04 4.56 26.63
C GLU A 85 17.66 5.19 25.27
N VAL A 86 18.32 4.80 24.16
CA VAL A 86 18.00 5.34 22.83
C VAL A 86 16.58 4.94 22.43
N LYS A 87 15.72 5.94 22.25
CA LYS A 87 14.40 5.78 21.62
C LYS A 87 14.51 6.05 20.13
N ILE A 88 14.40 5.00 19.32
CA ILE A 88 14.35 5.13 17.86
C ILE A 88 13.02 5.83 17.50
N PRO A 89 13.06 7.00 16.82
CA PRO A 89 11.84 7.66 16.36
C PRO A 89 11.03 6.74 15.45
N GLN A 90 9.73 6.69 15.67
CA GLN A 90 8.83 5.93 14.81
C GLN A 90 8.38 6.78 13.63
N PHE A 91 8.15 6.13 12.48
CA PHE A 91 7.58 6.79 11.32
C PHE A 91 6.15 7.26 11.64
N VAL A 92 5.87 8.54 11.38
CA VAL A 92 4.54 9.13 11.55
C VAL A 92 3.86 9.18 10.18
N ASP A 93 2.74 8.49 10.04
CA ASP A 93 1.96 8.50 8.80
C ASP A 93 1.16 9.81 8.66
N ASN A 94 1.72 10.73 7.87
CA ASN A 94 1.08 11.98 7.51
C ASN A 94 0.37 11.92 6.15
N VAL A 95 0.48 10.80 5.43
CA VAL A 95 0.05 10.69 4.02
C VAL A 95 -1.37 10.12 3.95
N THR A 96 -1.67 9.05 4.69
CA THR A 96 -3.01 8.45 4.67
C THR A 96 -4.14 9.44 4.99
N PRO A 97 -4.01 10.34 5.99
CA PRO A 97 -5.03 11.33 6.28
C PRO A 97 -5.26 12.34 5.13
N GLN A 98 -4.26 12.60 4.30
CA GLN A 98 -4.38 13.52 3.16
C GLN A 98 -5.14 12.89 1.98
N TYR A 99 -5.01 11.58 1.79
CA TYR A 99 -5.63 10.88 0.66
C TYR A 99 -7.02 10.33 0.98
N LYS A 100 -7.35 10.12 2.26
CA LYS A 100 -8.67 9.63 2.67
C LYS A 100 -9.82 10.50 2.14
N PRO A 101 -9.82 11.85 2.29
CA PRO A 101 -10.90 12.68 1.76
C PRO A 101 -10.99 12.65 0.23
N LYS A 102 -9.84 12.52 -0.47
CA LYS A 102 -9.80 12.41 -1.94
C LYS A 102 -10.44 11.09 -2.39
N PHE A 103 -10.15 10.01 -1.69
CA PHE A 103 -10.76 8.71 -1.96
C PHE A 103 -12.27 8.74 -1.69
N ASP A 104 -12.69 9.32 -0.56
CA ASP A 104 -14.10 9.46 -0.22
C ASP A 104 -14.87 10.29 -1.27
N ALA A 105 -14.24 11.34 -1.81
CA ALA A 105 -14.81 12.12 -2.91
C ALA A 105 -14.98 11.30 -4.21
N LEU A 106 -13.98 10.48 -4.56
CA LEU A 106 -14.06 9.57 -5.72
C LEU A 106 -15.21 8.55 -5.60
N LEU A 107 -15.52 8.08 -4.38
CA LEU A 107 -16.65 7.19 -4.16
C LEU A 107 -18.00 7.87 -4.43
N VAL A 108 -18.11 9.17 -4.18
CA VAL A 108 -19.31 9.94 -4.52
C VAL A 108 -19.42 10.09 -6.03
N GLU A 109 -18.33 10.49 -6.69
CA GLU A 109 -18.27 10.63 -8.15
C GLU A 109 -18.62 9.33 -8.87
N LEU A 110 -18.12 8.19 -8.37
CA LEU A 110 -18.42 6.87 -8.91
C LEU A 110 -19.92 6.54 -8.85
N LYS A 111 -20.60 6.84 -7.74
CA LYS A 111 -22.06 6.64 -7.60
C LYS A 111 -22.84 7.52 -8.58
N GLU A 112 -22.41 8.76 -8.78
CA GLU A 112 -23.04 9.65 -9.74
C GLU A 112 -22.84 9.18 -11.19
N ALA A 113 -21.63 8.72 -11.52
CA ALA A 113 -21.33 8.16 -12.83
C ALA A 113 -22.13 6.88 -13.12
N GLU A 114 -22.28 6.00 -12.13
CA GLU A 114 -23.11 4.80 -12.21
C GLU A 114 -24.57 5.15 -12.51
N GLN A 115 -25.15 6.09 -11.77
CA GLN A 115 -26.53 6.53 -12.01
C GLN A 115 -26.73 7.15 -13.40
N LYS A 116 -25.76 7.91 -13.90
CA LYS A 116 -25.80 8.45 -15.27
C LYS A 116 -25.74 7.32 -16.31
N SER A 117 -24.83 6.36 -16.12
CA SER A 117 -24.68 5.19 -17.00
C SER A 117 -25.96 4.35 -17.09
N LEU A 118 -26.62 4.10 -15.96
CA LEU A 118 -27.89 3.36 -15.92
C LEU A 118 -28.98 4.07 -16.72
N LYS A 119 -29.14 5.39 -16.55
CA LYS A 119 -30.13 6.18 -17.30
C LYS A 119 -29.86 6.20 -18.80
N GLU A 120 -28.60 6.32 -19.20
CA GLU A 120 -28.22 6.25 -20.62
C GLU A 120 -28.49 4.86 -21.21
N SER A 121 -28.22 3.80 -20.44
CA SER A 121 -28.53 2.42 -20.86
C SER A 121 -30.03 2.21 -21.05
N GLU A 122 -30.86 2.68 -20.11
CA GLU A 122 -32.33 2.63 -20.24
C GLU A 122 -32.84 3.40 -21.47
N ARG A 123 -32.21 4.53 -21.83
CA ARG A 123 -32.56 5.28 -23.04
C ARG A 123 -32.22 4.48 -24.30
N LEU A 124 -31.01 3.93 -24.36
CA LEU A 124 -30.55 3.13 -25.49
C LEU A 124 -31.40 1.87 -25.68
N GLU A 125 -31.82 1.21 -24.60
CA GLU A 125 -32.71 0.04 -24.68
C GLU A 125 -34.07 0.39 -25.28
N LYS A 126 -34.64 1.56 -24.94
CA LYS A 126 -35.88 2.05 -25.57
C LYS A 126 -35.68 2.33 -27.05
N GLU A 127 -34.61 3.04 -27.41
CA GLU A 127 -34.28 3.33 -28.81
C GLU A 127 -34.09 2.03 -29.63
N ILE A 128 -33.47 1.00 -29.05
CA ILE A 128 -33.31 -0.31 -29.69
C ILE A 128 -34.67 -0.98 -29.92
N ALA A 129 -35.58 -0.95 -28.93
CA ALA A 129 -36.91 -1.52 -29.07
C ALA A 129 -37.71 -0.85 -30.18
N ASP A 130 -37.74 0.48 -30.21
CA ASP A 130 -38.43 1.27 -31.24
C ASP A 130 -37.91 0.94 -32.66
N VAL A 131 -36.59 0.84 -32.82
CA VAL A 131 -35.96 0.47 -34.09
C VAL A 131 -36.28 -0.98 -34.49
N GLN A 132 -36.35 -1.90 -33.53
CA GLN A 132 -36.74 -3.28 -33.80
C GLN A 132 -38.20 -3.39 -34.25
N GLU A 133 -39.12 -2.62 -33.65
CA GLU A 133 -40.52 -2.57 -34.08
C GLU A 133 -40.66 -2.03 -35.51
N LEU A 134 -39.92 -0.97 -35.86
CA LEU A 134 -39.91 -0.41 -37.21
C LEU A 134 -39.34 -1.35 -38.28
N LYS A 135 -38.47 -2.29 -37.90
CA LYS A 135 -37.89 -3.28 -38.82
C LYS A 135 -38.83 -4.46 -39.10
N VAL A 136 -39.78 -4.72 -38.20
CA VAL A 136 -40.75 -5.82 -38.32
C VAL A 136 -42.03 -5.36 -39.05
N MET A 137 -42.27 -4.04 -39.15
CA MET A 137 -43.24 -3.41 -40.04
C MET A 137 -42.76 -3.33 -41.49
#